data_AF-A0A7V0Z661-F1
#
_entry.id   AF-A0A7V0Z661-F1
#
_cell.length_a   1.000
_cell.length_b   1.000
_cell.length_c   1.000
_cell.angle_alpha   90.00
_cell.angle_beta   90.00
_cell.angle_gamma   90.00
#
_symmetry.space_group_name_H-M   'P 1'
#
loop_
_entity.id
_entity.type
_entity.pdbx_description
1 polymer ?
#
loop_
_entity_poly.entity_id
_entity_poly.type
_entity_poly.pdbx_seq_one_letter_code
_entity_poly.pdbx_strand_id
1 'polypeptide(L)'
;MSEPIYHSVKIDETKCIGCVVCMKACPTKAIRIKQRKAWIIGERCIDCGECLRVCPYNAITPLTTQASDINRFKLKIALPSPVIYSQFGPGVMPDEILDALKDLGFDYVYDKALACEMTSIAIQKYLERNPLPRPIISSTCPVVVRLIQRLFPSLVSLIIRMEPPREIAAKNLRRELSREYKIPGYDIGIFHITPCPAKMVSINRPETMEKSHLNGAISIKEIYNEIMSRLKNREKKFLVQTQSQVSGIGIGWAISGGEIMGIKGDSLVSVSGVYDTIKILSDVESRKLKNIDYLECLICPDGCIGGPLTVENRFLAKSTILNLIRKFGGKSRVDTNYVQQLYEKNFFSFERDIKPRPFPPLDPNKNEAIKKLKKKEKILKTLPGINCGVCGSPDCETFAEDLVRNEQGLTVGRCVFLGESNL
;
A
#
# COMPACT_ATOMS: atom_id res chain seq x y z
N MET A 1 13.16 1.44 -25.66
CA MET A 1 13.67 1.31 -24.28
C MET A 1 12.49 1.51 -23.35
N SER A 2 12.13 0.51 -22.54
CA SER A 2 11.05 0.63 -21.55
C SER A 2 11.45 1.66 -20.49
N GLU A 3 10.54 2.57 -20.12
CA GLU A 3 10.77 3.51 -19.02
C GLU A 3 11.19 2.76 -17.73
N PRO A 4 12.13 3.31 -16.94
CA PRO A 4 12.56 2.68 -15.69
C PRO A 4 11.37 2.59 -14.70
N ILE A 5 11.19 1.40 -14.11
CA ILE A 5 10.13 1.14 -13.15
C ILE A 5 10.39 1.96 -11.88
N TYR A 6 9.47 2.86 -11.53
CA TYR A 6 9.54 3.63 -10.28
C TYR A 6 9.16 2.73 -9.10
N HIS A 7 10.05 2.59 -8.13
CA HIS A 7 9.87 1.75 -6.94
C HIS A 7 9.74 2.55 -5.65
N SER A 8 9.14 1.94 -4.63
CA SER A 8 8.90 2.56 -3.33
C SER A 8 10.11 2.54 -2.39
N VAL A 9 11.17 1.80 -2.75
CA VAL A 9 12.35 1.59 -1.92
C VAL A 9 13.63 1.67 -2.74
N LYS A 10 14.73 2.07 -2.09
CA LYS A 10 16.09 2.07 -2.61
C LYS A 10 16.99 1.27 -1.67
N ILE A 11 17.98 0.58 -2.23
CA ILE A 11 19.01 -0.13 -1.47
C ILE A 11 20.25 0.77 -1.37
N ASP A 12 20.74 0.96 -0.15
CA ASP A 12 22.03 1.55 0.16
C ASP A 12 23.08 0.43 0.20
N GLU A 13 23.88 0.34 -0.85
CA GLU A 13 24.91 -0.69 -0.98
C GLU A 13 26.01 -0.55 0.08
N THR A 14 26.23 0.64 0.64
CA THR A 14 27.27 0.83 1.67
C THR A 14 26.89 0.15 2.99
N LYS A 15 25.58 0.09 3.29
CA LYS A 15 25.03 -0.56 4.49
C LYS A 15 24.63 -2.01 4.26
N CYS A 16 24.33 -2.39 3.01
CA CYS A 16 23.89 -3.74 2.71
C CYS A 16 25.04 -4.74 2.82
N ILE A 17 24.92 -5.74 3.69
CA ILE A 17 25.92 -6.81 3.82
C ILE A 17 25.51 -8.13 3.14
N GLY A 18 24.33 -8.16 2.51
CA GLY A 18 23.83 -9.34 1.82
C GLY A 18 23.33 -10.46 2.74
N CYS A 19 22.84 -10.15 3.94
CA CYS A 19 22.42 -11.11 4.97
C CYS A 19 21.14 -11.92 4.65
N VAL A 20 20.66 -11.94 3.40
CA VAL A 20 19.49 -12.68 2.89
C VAL A 20 18.11 -12.39 3.54
N VAL A 21 18.01 -11.67 4.66
CA VAL A 21 16.73 -11.46 5.39
C VAL A 21 15.65 -10.84 4.50
N CYS A 22 15.97 -9.76 3.79
CA CYS A 22 15.03 -9.12 2.87
C CYS A 22 14.62 -10.02 1.70
N MET A 23 15.52 -10.87 1.23
CA MET A 23 15.25 -11.86 0.18
C MET A 23 14.23 -12.89 0.64
N LYS A 24 14.37 -13.39 1.87
CA LYS A 24 13.45 -14.35 2.47
C LYS A 24 12.07 -13.76 2.75
N ALA A 25 12.01 -12.50 3.15
CA ALA A 25 10.75 -11.85 3.48
C ALA A 25 9.96 -11.40 2.24
N CYS A 26 10.59 -11.29 1.06
CA CYS A 26 9.93 -10.78 -0.14
C CYS A 26 8.83 -11.75 -0.65
N PRO A 27 7.55 -11.36 -0.64
CA PRO A 27 6.44 -12.28 -0.95
C PRO A 27 6.39 -12.72 -2.41
N THR A 28 6.89 -11.89 -3.32
CA THR A 28 6.96 -12.17 -4.75
C THR A 28 8.32 -12.66 -5.20
N LYS A 29 9.22 -12.98 -4.25
CA LYS A 29 10.58 -13.46 -4.53
C LYS A 29 11.32 -12.52 -5.49
N ALA A 30 11.12 -11.21 -5.33
CA ALA A 30 11.68 -10.18 -6.20
C ALA A 30 13.14 -9.83 -5.89
N ILE A 31 13.68 -10.30 -4.77
CA ILE A 31 15.04 -9.96 -4.33
C ILE A 31 16.00 -11.12 -4.61
N ARG A 32 17.22 -10.80 -5.04
CA ARG A 32 18.38 -11.70 -5.12
C ARG A 32 19.52 -11.13 -4.31
N ILE A 33 20.46 -11.98 -3.91
CA ILE A 33 21.76 -11.54 -3.38
C ILE A 33 22.83 -11.79 -4.45
N LYS A 34 23.45 -10.71 -4.91
CA LYS A 34 24.54 -10.72 -5.90
C LYS A 34 25.71 -9.96 -5.31
N GLN A 35 26.92 -10.54 -5.37
CA GLN A 35 28.15 -9.91 -4.84
C GLN A 35 27.97 -9.36 -3.41
N ARG A 36 27.29 -10.14 -2.54
CA ARG A 36 26.95 -9.76 -1.15
C ARG A 36 26.07 -8.50 -1.01
N LYS A 37 25.34 -8.11 -2.04
CA LYS A 37 24.36 -7.01 -2.02
C LYS A 37 22.99 -7.50 -2.46
N ALA A 38 21.96 -6.91 -1.88
CA ALA A 38 20.59 -7.16 -2.31
C ALA A 38 20.33 -6.48 -3.67
N TRP A 39 19.62 -7.17 -4.55
CA TRP A 39 19.24 -6.69 -5.87
C TRP A 39 17.75 -6.92 -6.08
N ILE A 40 16.99 -5.88 -6.47
CA ILE A 40 15.54 -5.98 -6.72
C ILE A 40 15.30 -6.19 -8.21
N ILE A 41 14.62 -7.29 -8.53
CA ILE A 41 14.02 -7.54 -9.85
C ILE A 41 12.73 -6.71 -9.93
N GLY A 42 12.84 -5.52 -10.53
CA GLY A 42 11.79 -4.50 -10.47
C GLY A 42 10.41 -4.96 -10.96
N GLU A 43 10.37 -5.71 -12.07
CA GLU A 43 9.14 -6.28 -12.63
C GLU A 43 8.39 -7.24 -11.69
N ARG A 44 9.07 -7.79 -10.68
CA ARG A 44 8.48 -8.66 -9.65
C ARG A 44 8.08 -7.93 -8.38
N CYS A 45 8.62 -6.74 -8.14
CA CYS A 45 8.34 -5.98 -6.94
C CYS A 45 6.90 -5.45 -6.96
N ILE A 46 6.19 -5.63 -5.84
CA ILE A 46 4.85 -5.06 -5.60
C ILE A 46 4.90 -3.85 -4.65
N ASP A 47 6.11 -3.41 -4.30
CA ASP A 47 6.36 -2.21 -3.49
C ASP A 47 5.80 -2.27 -2.06
N CYS A 48 5.62 -3.48 -1.51
CA CYS A 48 5.03 -3.73 -0.19
C CYS A 48 5.85 -3.18 0.99
N GLY A 49 7.16 -2.97 0.80
CA GLY A 49 8.06 -2.52 1.86
C GLY A 49 8.35 -3.56 2.95
N GLU A 50 8.06 -4.85 2.71
CA GLU A 50 8.45 -5.92 3.64
C GLU A 50 9.97 -5.98 3.84
N CYS A 51 10.72 -5.81 2.75
CA CYS A 51 12.18 -5.74 2.78
C CYS A 51 12.71 -4.58 3.63
N LEU A 52 12.04 -3.42 3.57
CA LEU A 52 12.33 -2.26 4.43
C LEU A 52 12.11 -2.60 5.91
N ARG A 53 11.01 -3.29 6.23
CA ARG A 53 10.65 -3.65 7.62
C ARG A 53 11.65 -4.59 8.28
N VAL A 54 12.16 -5.58 7.53
CA VAL A 54 12.98 -6.66 8.10
C VAL A 54 14.48 -6.40 8.05
N CYS A 55 14.94 -5.31 7.41
CA CYS A 55 16.36 -5.07 7.22
C CYS A 55 17.04 -4.64 8.54
N PRO A 56 17.93 -5.45 9.15
CA PRO A 56 18.54 -5.10 10.43
C PRO A 56 19.61 -4.01 10.31
N TYR A 57 20.08 -3.73 9.09
CA TYR A 57 21.15 -2.76 8.81
C TYR A 57 20.62 -1.41 8.30
N ASN A 58 19.29 -1.23 8.23
CA ASN A 58 18.67 -0.04 7.62
C ASN A 58 19.24 0.28 6.23
N ALA A 59 19.60 -0.76 5.48
CA ALA A 59 20.17 -0.66 4.14
C ALA A 59 19.10 -0.49 3.05
N ILE A 60 17.83 -0.52 3.41
CA ILE A 60 16.71 -0.29 2.51
C ILE A 60 15.99 0.93 3.03
N THR A 61 15.84 1.95 2.19
CA THR A 61 15.20 3.22 2.55
C THR A 61 13.97 3.44 1.67
N PRO A 62 12.86 3.97 2.22
CA PRO A 62 11.72 4.35 1.41
C PRO A 62 12.05 5.56 0.53
N LEU A 63 11.38 5.67 -0.62
CA LEU A 63 11.39 6.88 -1.44
C LEU A 63 10.07 7.62 -1.24
N THR A 64 10.11 8.69 -0.46
CA THR A 64 8.97 9.60 -0.17
C THR A 64 9.23 11.01 -0.66
N THR A 65 8.17 11.79 -0.74
CA THR A 65 8.27 13.24 -0.94
C THR A 65 8.95 13.84 0.28
N GLN A 66 9.96 14.67 0.07
CA GLN A 66 10.62 15.36 1.18
C GLN A 66 9.70 16.45 1.70
N ALA A 67 9.71 16.70 3.01
CA ALA A 67 8.89 17.78 3.59
C ALA A 67 9.14 19.15 2.93
N SER A 68 10.37 19.45 2.49
CA SER A 68 10.71 20.69 1.79
C SER A 68 10.05 20.85 0.41
N ASP A 69 9.63 19.75 -0.23
CA ASP A 69 9.03 19.78 -1.57
C ASP A 69 7.65 20.44 -1.59
N ILE A 70 7.06 20.73 -0.42
CA ILE A 70 5.78 21.44 -0.34
C ILE A 70 5.93 22.93 -0.71
N ASN A 71 7.12 23.50 -0.53
CA ASN A 71 7.36 24.94 -0.70
C ASN A 71 7.28 25.45 -2.15
N ARG A 72 7.22 24.54 -3.14
CA ARG A 72 7.00 24.91 -4.55
C ARG A 72 5.55 25.22 -4.90
N PHE A 73 4.61 25.01 -3.96
CA PHE A 73 3.18 25.24 -4.18
C PHE A 73 2.72 26.49 -3.42
N LYS A 74 1.76 27.23 -4.00
CA LYS A 74 1.20 28.43 -3.37
C LYS A 74 0.24 28.09 -2.24
N LEU A 75 -0.55 27.02 -2.43
CA LEU A 75 -1.45 26.49 -1.42
C LEU A 75 -1.05 25.05 -1.09
N LYS A 76 -0.66 24.80 0.15
CA LYS A 76 -0.09 23.54 0.64
C LYS A 76 -1.09 22.84 1.55
N ILE A 77 -1.46 21.62 1.19
CA ILE A 77 -2.49 20.85 1.87
C ILE A 77 -1.91 19.53 2.38
N ALA A 78 -2.03 19.30 3.68
CA ALA A 78 -1.80 17.98 4.26
C ALA A 78 -3.08 17.15 4.22
N LEU A 79 -2.96 15.91 3.76
CA LEU A 79 -4.02 14.91 3.74
C LEU A 79 -3.63 13.72 4.64
N PRO A 80 -3.76 13.84 5.97
CA PRO A 80 -3.32 12.81 6.91
C PRO A 80 -4.08 11.49 6.78
N SER A 81 -3.34 10.37 6.83
CA SER A 81 -3.94 9.05 7.07
C SER A 81 -4.50 8.94 8.49
N PRO A 82 -5.69 8.33 8.71
CA PRO A 82 -6.21 8.07 10.06
C PRO A 82 -5.25 7.29 10.97
N VAL A 83 -4.30 6.55 10.39
CA VAL A 83 -3.22 5.88 11.12
C VAL A 83 -2.44 6.85 12.01
N ILE A 84 -2.29 8.12 11.61
CA ILE A 84 -1.51 9.11 12.35
C ILE A 84 -2.03 9.34 13.78
N TYR A 85 -3.34 9.13 14.01
CA TYR A 85 -3.98 9.32 15.32
C TYR A 85 -3.55 8.32 16.39
N SER A 86 -2.79 7.30 15.99
CA SER A 86 -2.33 6.24 16.89
C SER A 86 -0.82 6.23 17.08
N GLN A 87 -0.12 7.27 16.62
CA GLN A 87 1.34 7.27 16.56
C GLN A 87 2.01 7.98 17.74
N PHE A 88 1.28 8.80 18.50
CA PHE A 88 1.83 9.71 19.52
C PHE A 88 1.49 9.30 20.96
N GLY A 89 1.19 8.01 21.17
CA GLY A 89 0.82 7.46 22.47
C GLY A 89 -0.64 7.72 22.88
N PRO A 90 -1.08 7.14 24.01
CA PRO A 90 -2.44 7.27 24.50
C PRO A 90 -2.72 8.70 25.01
N GLY A 91 -3.95 9.17 24.77
CA GLY A 91 -4.43 10.45 25.30
C GLY A 91 -4.29 11.64 24.34
N VAL A 92 -3.46 11.53 23.30
CA VAL A 92 -3.39 12.54 22.23
C VAL A 92 -4.62 12.42 21.33
N MET A 93 -5.35 13.52 21.16
CA MET A 93 -6.57 13.57 20.35
C MET A 93 -6.26 13.91 18.87
N PRO A 94 -7.13 13.48 17.93
CA PRO A 94 -7.00 13.81 16.51
C PRO A 94 -6.79 15.30 16.24
N ASP A 95 -7.58 16.18 16.87
CA ASP A 95 -7.52 17.63 16.67
C ASP A 95 -6.14 18.21 17.04
N GLU A 96 -5.49 17.70 18.09
CA GLU A 96 -4.15 18.13 18.50
C GLU A 96 -3.09 17.78 17.43
N ILE A 97 -3.25 16.62 16.79
CA ILE A 97 -2.36 16.16 15.72
C ILE A 97 -2.60 16.95 14.44
N LEU A 98 -3.87 17.18 14.08
CA LEU A 98 -4.24 17.97 12.90
C LEU A 98 -3.74 19.41 13.00
N ASP A 99 -3.81 20.01 14.18
CA ASP A 99 -3.26 21.34 14.39
C ASP A 99 -1.72 21.34 14.36
N ALA A 100 -1.07 20.34 14.96
CA ALA A 100 0.38 20.22 14.87
C ALA A 100 0.88 20.07 13.42
N LEU A 101 0.09 19.46 12.53
CA LEU A 101 0.38 19.39 11.10
C LEU A 101 0.30 20.76 10.41
N LYS A 102 -0.64 21.64 10.77
CA LYS A 102 -0.70 23.01 10.23
C LYS A 102 0.61 23.76 10.53
N ASP A 103 1.13 23.58 11.74
CA ASP A 103 2.36 24.21 12.21
C ASP A 103 3.64 23.67 11.50
N LEU A 104 3.54 22.68 10.61
CA LEU A 104 4.64 22.18 9.75
C LEU A 104 4.76 22.96 8.41
N GLY A 105 3.98 24.03 8.23
CA GLY A 105 4.04 24.87 7.03
C GLY A 105 2.98 24.53 5.97
N PHE A 106 1.99 23.70 6.31
CA PHE A 106 0.79 23.51 5.50
C PHE A 106 -0.23 24.62 5.78
N ASP A 107 -0.84 25.17 4.73
CA ASP A 107 -1.86 26.20 4.85
C ASP A 107 -3.22 25.59 5.23
N TYR A 108 -3.43 24.32 4.87
CA TYR A 108 -4.66 23.58 5.18
C TYR A 108 -4.37 22.12 5.52
N VAL A 109 -5.15 21.55 6.45
CA VAL A 109 -5.11 20.14 6.79
C VAL A 109 -6.51 19.56 6.61
N TYR A 110 -6.66 18.66 5.64
CA TYR A 110 -7.93 17.98 5.38
C TYR A 110 -7.90 16.58 5.97
N ASP A 111 -8.76 16.31 6.95
CA ASP A 111 -8.86 14.98 7.55
C ASP A 111 -9.39 13.95 6.53
N LYS A 112 -8.53 13.03 6.10
CA LYS A 112 -8.88 11.96 5.16
C LYS A 112 -9.92 10.99 5.74
N ALA A 113 -10.12 10.92 7.06
CA ALA A 113 -11.18 10.09 7.65
C ALA A 113 -12.57 10.47 7.11
N LEU A 114 -12.82 11.74 6.75
CA LEU A 114 -14.05 12.16 6.07
C LEU A 114 -14.20 11.47 4.71
N ALA A 115 -13.15 11.47 3.89
CA ALA A 115 -13.17 10.80 2.59
C ALA A 115 -13.27 9.27 2.72
N CYS A 116 -12.75 8.68 3.79
CA CYS A 116 -12.95 7.26 4.10
C CYS A 116 -14.45 6.96 4.34
N GLU A 117 -15.15 7.78 5.11
CA GLU A 117 -16.61 7.63 5.31
C GLU A 117 -17.41 7.81 4.02
N MET A 118 -17.08 8.84 3.21
CA MET A 118 -17.67 9.03 1.89
C MET A 118 -17.50 7.77 1.02
N THR A 119 -16.31 7.16 1.09
CA THR A 119 -15.98 5.96 0.33
C THR A 119 -16.77 4.75 0.85
N SER A 120 -16.93 4.56 2.16
CA SER A 120 -17.79 3.48 2.70
C SER A 120 -19.22 3.57 2.18
N ILE A 121 -19.81 4.76 2.15
CA ILE A 121 -21.17 4.99 1.61
C ILE A 121 -21.19 4.70 0.10
N ALA A 122 -20.16 5.12 -0.63
CA ALA A 122 -20.06 4.86 -2.06
C ALA A 122 -19.88 3.36 -2.36
N ILE A 123 -19.11 2.62 -1.55
CA ILE A 123 -18.96 1.17 -1.66
C ILE A 123 -20.31 0.50 -1.45
N GLN A 124 -21.07 0.87 -0.41
CA GLN A 124 -22.41 0.34 -0.17
C GLN A 124 -23.29 0.47 -1.42
N LYS A 125 -23.33 1.66 -2.03
CA LYS A 125 -24.08 1.91 -3.29
C LYS A 125 -23.56 1.09 -4.46
N TYR A 126 -22.24 0.90 -4.54
CA TYR A 126 -21.63 0.05 -5.57
C TYR A 126 -22.10 -1.40 -5.43
N LEU A 127 -22.10 -1.95 -4.21
CA LEU A 127 -22.53 -3.32 -3.97
C LEU A 127 -24.04 -3.51 -4.25
N GLU A 128 -24.87 -2.53 -3.96
CA GLU A 128 -26.32 -2.55 -4.25
C GLU A 128 -26.61 -2.56 -5.76
N ARG A 129 -25.82 -1.82 -6.56
CA ARG A 129 -26.01 -1.73 -8.02
C ARG A 129 -25.34 -2.83 -8.81
N ASN A 130 -24.31 -3.45 -8.24
CA ASN A 130 -23.49 -4.47 -8.91
C ASN A 130 -23.60 -5.79 -8.11
N PRO A 131 -24.68 -6.57 -8.30
CA PRO A 131 -24.87 -7.79 -7.52
C PRO A 131 -23.84 -8.87 -7.84
N LEU A 132 -23.30 -8.93 -9.06
CA LEU A 132 -22.30 -9.91 -9.52
C LEU A 132 -21.27 -9.25 -10.44
N PRO A 133 -20.06 -9.83 -10.60
CA PRO A 133 -19.54 -11.03 -9.93
C PRO A 133 -19.11 -10.77 -8.47
N ARG A 134 -18.98 -11.84 -7.66
CA ARG A 134 -18.57 -11.79 -6.25
C ARG A 134 -17.43 -12.78 -5.94
N PRO A 135 -16.58 -12.50 -4.93
CA PRO A 135 -16.55 -11.29 -4.10
C PRO A 135 -16.03 -10.06 -4.86
N ILE A 136 -16.49 -8.86 -4.46
CA ILE A 136 -15.84 -7.60 -4.87
C ILE A 136 -14.64 -7.34 -3.95
N ILE A 137 -13.47 -7.08 -4.51
CA ILE A 137 -12.22 -6.89 -3.78
C ILE A 137 -11.90 -5.40 -3.66
N SER A 138 -11.53 -4.96 -2.46
CA SER A 138 -11.11 -3.57 -2.21
C SER A 138 -9.92 -3.12 -3.08
N SER A 139 -9.97 -1.88 -3.56
CA SER A 139 -8.91 -1.22 -4.34
C SER A 139 -7.98 -0.34 -3.48
N THR A 140 -8.22 -0.26 -2.17
CA THR A 140 -7.65 0.79 -1.32
C THR A 140 -6.16 0.60 -1.05
N CYS A 141 -5.72 -0.65 -0.90
CA CYS A 141 -4.32 -1.02 -0.74
C CYS A 141 -3.65 -1.16 -2.13
N PRO A 142 -2.74 -0.24 -2.53
CA PRO A 142 -2.12 -0.31 -3.85
C PRO A 142 -1.24 -1.55 -4.02
N VAL A 143 -0.73 -2.10 -2.91
CA VAL A 143 0.08 -3.32 -2.90
C VAL A 143 -0.80 -4.54 -3.22
N VAL A 144 -2.04 -4.59 -2.75
CA VAL A 144 -3.00 -5.65 -3.11
C VAL A 144 -3.36 -5.57 -4.58
N VAL A 145 -3.65 -4.37 -5.09
CA VAL A 145 -3.91 -4.17 -6.53
C VAL A 145 -2.76 -4.75 -7.37
N ARG A 146 -1.50 -4.42 -7.01
CA ARG A 146 -0.33 -4.96 -7.71
C ARG A 146 -0.13 -6.46 -7.52
N LEU A 147 -0.39 -6.98 -6.33
CA LEU A 147 -0.35 -8.41 -6.04
C LEU A 147 -1.34 -9.15 -6.95
N ILE A 148 -2.57 -8.66 -7.08
CA ILE A 148 -3.60 -9.21 -7.97
C ILE A 148 -3.15 -9.12 -9.43
N GLN A 149 -2.68 -7.96 -9.90
CA GLN A 149 -2.20 -7.81 -11.28
C GLN A 149 -1.09 -8.82 -11.64
N ARG A 150 -0.23 -9.18 -10.67
CA ARG A 150 0.98 -9.98 -10.88
C ARG A 150 0.77 -11.48 -10.66
N LEU A 151 0.15 -11.85 -9.53
CA LEU A 151 -0.02 -13.23 -9.10
C LEU A 151 -1.40 -13.80 -9.39
N PHE A 152 -2.45 -12.96 -9.40
CA PHE A 152 -3.82 -13.37 -9.66
C PHE A 152 -4.48 -12.58 -10.81
N PRO A 153 -3.87 -12.53 -12.02
CA PRO A 153 -4.39 -11.76 -13.15
C PRO A 153 -5.89 -11.92 -13.44
N SER A 154 -6.44 -13.11 -13.17
CA SER A 154 -7.84 -13.47 -13.38
C SER A 154 -8.80 -12.70 -12.46
N LEU A 155 -8.32 -12.25 -11.29
CA LEU A 155 -9.10 -11.55 -10.28
C LEU A 155 -9.16 -10.03 -10.49
N VAL A 156 -8.46 -9.49 -11.49
CA VAL A 156 -8.43 -8.04 -11.75
C VAL A 156 -9.84 -7.47 -11.98
N SER A 157 -10.72 -8.23 -12.62
CA SER A 157 -12.11 -7.84 -12.86
C SER A 157 -12.98 -7.81 -11.60
N LEU A 158 -12.53 -8.43 -10.50
CA LEU A 158 -13.22 -8.40 -9.21
C LEU A 158 -12.82 -7.20 -8.33
N ILE A 159 -11.78 -6.45 -8.71
CA ILE A 159 -11.40 -5.23 -7.99
C ILE A 159 -12.51 -4.18 -8.17
N ILE A 160 -12.98 -3.59 -7.07
CA ILE A 160 -13.97 -2.53 -7.10
C ILE A 160 -13.51 -1.38 -8.01
N ARG A 161 -14.37 -0.94 -8.93
CA ARG A 161 -14.09 0.18 -9.85
C ARG A 161 -14.28 1.53 -9.17
N MET A 162 -13.54 1.75 -8.08
CA MET A 162 -13.63 2.94 -7.25
C MET A 162 -12.25 3.42 -6.83
N GLU A 163 -11.98 4.70 -7.07
CA GLU A 163 -10.78 5.39 -6.63
C GLU A 163 -10.63 5.32 -5.11
N PRO A 164 -9.40 5.19 -4.59
CA PRO A 164 -9.19 5.09 -3.16
C PRO A 164 -9.42 6.45 -2.47
N PRO A 165 -9.75 6.48 -1.16
CA PRO A 165 -10.17 7.70 -0.45
C PRO A 165 -9.23 8.89 -0.59
N ARG A 166 -7.92 8.65 -0.73
CA ARG A 166 -6.93 9.73 -0.91
C ARG A 166 -7.14 10.48 -2.24
N GLU A 167 -7.46 9.77 -3.32
CA GLU A 167 -7.67 10.36 -4.64
C GLU A 167 -9.02 11.08 -4.67
N ILE A 168 -10.05 10.48 -4.06
CA ILE A 168 -11.37 11.11 -3.88
C ILE A 168 -11.23 12.44 -3.12
N ALA A 169 -10.51 12.44 -2.00
CA ALA A 169 -10.24 13.65 -1.22
C ALA A 169 -9.50 14.71 -2.06
N ALA A 170 -8.41 14.31 -2.72
CA ALA A 170 -7.62 15.24 -3.53
C ALA A 170 -8.40 15.81 -4.71
N LYS A 171 -9.22 14.99 -5.39
CA LYS A 171 -10.13 15.41 -6.47
C LYS A 171 -11.14 16.44 -5.96
N ASN A 172 -11.72 16.22 -4.78
CA ASN A 172 -12.67 17.14 -4.19
C ASN A 172 -12.01 18.46 -3.79
N LEU A 173 -10.89 18.40 -3.09
CA LEU A 173 -10.11 19.56 -2.65
C LEU A 173 -9.67 20.43 -3.81
N ARG A 174 -9.16 19.85 -4.91
CA ARG A 174 -8.79 20.63 -6.10
C ARG A 174 -9.99 21.38 -6.68
N ARG A 175 -11.16 20.74 -6.73
CA ARG A 175 -12.38 21.35 -7.27
C ARG A 175 -12.90 22.48 -6.39
N GLU A 176 -12.91 22.29 -5.08
CA GLU A 176 -13.43 23.27 -4.12
C GLU A 176 -12.48 24.46 -3.98
N LEU A 177 -11.20 24.20 -3.69
CA LEU A 177 -10.23 25.25 -3.38
C LEU A 177 -9.80 26.04 -4.62
N SER A 178 -9.75 25.42 -5.80
CA SER A 178 -9.48 26.18 -7.03
C SER A 178 -10.59 27.22 -7.31
N ARG A 179 -11.84 26.91 -6.97
CA ARG A 179 -12.98 27.85 -7.11
C ARG A 179 -12.96 28.93 -6.03
N GLU A 180 -12.74 28.52 -4.79
CA GLU A 180 -12.74 29.42 -3.63
C GLU A 180 -11.59 30.43 -3.68
N TYR A 181 -10.35 29.95 -3.90
CA TYR A 181 -9.15 30.78 -3.91
C TYR A 181 -8.81 31.36 -5.28
N LYS A 182 -9.56 31.00 -6.33
CA LYS A 182 -9.33 31.41 -7.73
C LYS A 182 -7.89 31.15 -8.22
N ILE A 183 -7.26 30.10 -7.69
CA ILE A 183 -5.91 29.67 -8.11
C ILE A 183 -6.00 28.46 -9.05
N PRO A 184 -5.12 28.37 -10.06
CA PRO A 184 -5.04 27.20 -10.91
C PRO A 184 -4.74 25.93 -10.11
N GLY A 185 -5.31 24.81 -10.52
CA GLY A 185 -5.13 23.54 -9.82
C GLY A 185 -3.66 23.14 -9.65
N TYR A 186 -2.76 23.51 -10.56
CA TYR A 186 -1.33 23.17 -10.45
C TYR A 186 -0.59 23.92 -9.33
N ASP A 187 -1.13 25.04 -8.85
CA ASP A 187 -0.57 25.81 -7.73
C ASP A 187 -0.97 25.22 -6.36
N ILE A 188 -1.90 24.25 -6.36
CA ILE A 188 -2.36 23.54 -5.16
C ILE A 188 -1.54 22.25 -4.98
N GLY A 189 -0.73 22.23 -3.93
CA GLY A 189 0.07 21.10 -3.48
C GLY A 189 -0.68 20.24 -2.47
N ILE A 190 -1.09 19.03 -2.86
CA ILE A 190 -1.78 18.07 -1.97
C ILE A 190 -0.86 16.91 -1.63
N PHE A 191 -0.56 16.74 -0.35
CA PHE A 191 0.40 15.75 0.14
C PHE A 191 -0.24 14.78 1.13
N HIS A 192 -0.19 13.50 0.82
CA HIS A 192 -0.71 12.47 1.70
C HIS A 192 0.28 12.12 2.80
N ILE A 193 -0.09 12.30 4.07
CA ILE A 193 0.76 11.83 5.18
C ILE A 193 0.48 10.34 5.40
N THR A 194 1.48 9.49 5.15
CA THR A 194 1.25 8.08 4.85
C THR A 194 2.08 7.10 5.69
N PRO A 195 1.49 5.94 6.08
CA PRO A 195 2.22 4.83 6.72
C PRO A 195 2.87 3.87 5.70
N CYS A 196 2.72 4.12 4.39
CA CYS A 196 3.06 3.13 3.36
C CYS A 196 3.84 3.76 2.18
N PRO A 197 5.01 3.21 1.82
CA PRO A 197 5.82 3.75 0.72
C PRO A 197 5.19 3.44 -0.65
N ALA A 198 4.37 2.39 -0.76
CA ALA A 198 3.67 2.06 -2.00
C ALA A 198 2.71 3.17 -2.47
N LYS A 199 2.24 4.03 -1.55
CA LYS A 199 1.38 5.16 -1.90
C LYS A 199 2.09 6.15 -2.82
N MET A 200 3.38 6.37 -2.62
CA MET A 200 4.21 7.18 -3.52
C MET A 200 4.22 6.66 -4.94
N VAL A 201 4.37 5.34 -5.11
CA VAL A 201 4.36 4.77 -6.46
C VAL A 201 2.98 4.91 -7.09
N SER A 202 1.90 4.66 -6.34
CA SER A 202 0.54 4.82 -6.87
C SER A 202 0.15 6.28 -7.17
N ILE A 203 0.82 7.26 -6.57
CA ILE A 203 0.61 8.68 -6.86
C ILE A 203 1.42 9.10 -8.11
N ASN A 204 2.69 8.68 -8.19
CA ASN A 204 3.55 9.02 -9.33
C ASN A 204 3.18 8.25 -10.61
N ARG A 205 2.72 7.00 -10.46
CA ARG A 205 2.35 6.10 -11.55
C ARG A 205 1.02 5.40 -11.22
N PRO A 206 -0.11 6.14 -11.25
CA PRO A 206 -1.42 5.59 -10.93
C PRO A 206 -1.87 4.53 -11.95
N GLU A 207 -2.54 3.49 -11.46
CA GLU A 207 -3.07 2.42 -12.31
C GLU A 207 -4.36 2.84 -13.04
N THR A 208 -5.15 3.71 -12.40
CA THR A 208 -6.57 3.96 -12.70
C THR A 208 -6.84 5.31 -13.36
N MET A 209 -5.81 6.13 -13.55
CA MET A 209 -5.86 7.45 -14.19
C MET A 209 -4.51 7.78 -14.84
N GLU A 210 -4.44 8.85 -15.63
CA GLU A 210 -3.17 9.30 -16.24
C GLU A 210 -2.23 9.93 -15.20
N LYS A 211 -2.76 10.82 -14.37
CA LYS A 211 -2.00 11.56 -13.37
C LYS A 211 -2.81 11.69 -12.09
N SER A 212 -2.18 11.39 -10.95
CA SER A 212 -2.84 11.50 -9.64
C SER A 212 -3.26 12.94 -9.35
N HIS A 213 -4.36 13.08 -8.61
CA HIS A 213 -4.74 14.37 -8.03
C HIS A 213 -3.85 14.76 -6.85
N LEU A 214 -2.94 13.90 -6.37
CA LEU A 214 -1.95 14.24 -5.35
C LEU A 214 -0.62 14.65 -5.97
N ASN A 215 0.14 15.45 -5.23
CA ASN A 215 1.49 15.88 -5.63
C ASN A 215 2.59 15.04 -4.97
N GLY A 216 2.25 14.26 -3.94
CA GLY A 216 3.21 13.44 -3.22
C GLY A 216 2.64 12.79 -1.97
N ALA A 217 3.48 12.05 -1.28
CA ALA A 217 3.20 11.50 0.03
C ALA A 217 4.41 11.60 0.95
N ILE A 218 4.16 12.02 2.18
CA ILE A 218 5.17 12.26 3.21
C ILE A 218 5.06 11.15 4.25
N SER A 219 6.20 10.60 4.65
CA SER A 219 6.28 9.51 5.62
C SER A 219 5.85 9.99 7.00
N ILE A 220 4.97 9.25 7.68
CA ILE A 220 4.66 9.52 9.11
C ILE A 220 5.94 9.52 9.94
N LYS A 221 6.83 8.54 9.72
CA LYS A 221 8.12 8.41 10.41
C LYS A 221 9.04 9.62 10.21
N GLU A 222 8.97 10.30 9.07
CA GLU A 222 9.82 11.46 8.76
C GLU A 222 9.42 12.68 9.58
N ILE A 223 8.12 12.96 9.68
CA ILE A 223 7.59 14.14 10.41
C ILE A 223 7.26 13.86 11.88
N TYR A 224 7.46 12.63 12.36
CA TYR A 224 7.06 12.20 13.69
C TYR A 224 7.66 13.09 14.81
N ASN A 225 8.97 13.31 14.78
CA ASN A 225 9.67 14.06 15.83
C ASN A 225 9.20 15.52 15.88
N GLU A 226 8.92 16.12 14.73
CA GLU A 226 8.46 17.50 14.62
C GLU A 226 7.05 17.68 15.18
N ILE A 227 6.15 16.73 14.92
CA ILE A 227 4.80 16.72 15.50
C ILE A 227 4.89 16.48 17.01
N MET A 228 5.68 15.48 17.44
CA MET A 228 5.80 15.12 18.84
C MET A 228 6.39 16.28 19.68
N SER A 229 7.34 17.05 19.13
CA SER A 229 7.86 18.26 19.76
C SER A 229 6.79 19.33 19.93
N ARG A 230 5.96 19.58 18.90
CA ARG A 230 4.85 20.54 18.97
C ARG A 230 3.78 20.14 19.98
N LEU A 231 3.44 18.85 20.03
CA LEU A 231 2.49 18.31 21.02
C LEU A 231 2.99 18.49 22.47
N LYS A 232 4.30 18.39 22.72
CA LYS A 232 4.87 18.62 24.07
C LYS A 232 4.89 20.09 24.47
N ASN A 233 5.09 20.98 23.52
CA ASN A 233 5.25 22.42 23.77
C ASN A 233 3.91 23.18 23.81
N ARG A 234 2.79 22.53 23.51
CA ARG A 234 1.47 23.15 23.66
C ARG A 234 1.08 23.19 25.13
N GLU A 235 0.77 24.39 25.62
CA GLU A 235 -0.06 24.51 26.81
C GLU A 235 -1.35 23.72 26.56
N LYS A 236 -1.73 22.85 27.50
CA LYS A 236 -3.01 22.13 27.47
C LYS A 236 -4.14 23.12 27.64
N LYS A 237 -4.42 23.95 26.62
CA LYS A 237 -5.70 24.64 26.54
C LYS A 237 -6.75 23.53 26.49
N PHE A 238 -7.62 23.53 27.49
CA PHE A 238 -8.82 22.72 27.52
C PHE A 238 -9.65 23.04 26.27
N LEU A 239 -9.37 22.35 25.16
CA LEU A 239 -10.19 22.40 23.96
C LEU A 239 -11.43 21.56 24.26
N VAL A 240 -12.41 22.19 24.92
CA VAL A 240 -13.74 21.62 25.23
C VAL A 240 -14.65 21.59 23.98
N GLN A 241 -14.10 21.76 22.78
CA GLN A 241 -14.83 21.50 21.54
C GLN A 241 -13.97 20.61 20.65
N THR A 242 -14.31 19.32 20.60
CA THR A 242 -13.89 18.44 19.50
C THR A 242 -14.44 19.04 18.21
N GLN A 243 -13.61 19.76 17.47
CA GLN A 243 -13.94 20.29 16.15
C GLN A 243 -13.85 19.19 15.08
N SER A 244 -13.24 18.05 15.41
CA SER A 244 -13.19 16.87 14.56
C SER A 244 -14.59 16.46 14.09
N GLN A 245 -14.86 16.74 12.81
CA GLN A 245 -16.07 16.32 12.11
C GLN A 245 -16.04 14.82 11.72
N VAL A 246 -15.10 14.02 12.23
CA VAL A 246 -14.98 12.60 11.86
C VAL A 246 -15.64 11.67 12.86
N SER A 247 -16.12 10.53 12.37
CA SER A 247 -16.65 9.45 13.21
C SER A 247 -15.62 8.34 13.43
N GLY A 248 -15.98 7.41 14.31
CA GLY A 248 -15.28 6.14 14.44
C GLY A 248 -15.23 5.34 13.14
N ILE A 249 -16.19 5.50 12.20
CA ILE A 249 -16.10 4.87 10.87
C ILE A 249 -14.85 5.35 10.14
N GLY A 250 -14.68 6.67 9.97
CA GLY A 250 -13.53 7.21 9.25
C GLY A 250 -12.19 6.91 9.93
N ILE A 251 -12.14 6.96 11.26
CA ILE A 251 -10.94 6.61 12.04
C ILE A 251 -10.61 5.12 11.89
N GLY A 252 -11.63 4.26 11.86
CA GLY A 252 -11.49 2.81 11.80
C GLY A 252 -10.73 2.29 10.59
N TRP A 253 -10.75 3.02 9.46
CA TRP A 253 -9.97 2.71 8.25
C TRP A 253 -8.44 2.64 8.46
N ALA A 254 -7.94 3.01 9.65
CA ALA A 254 -6.55 2.79 10.04
C ALA A 254 -6.19 1.30 10.21
N ILE A 255 -7.16 0.47 10.64
CA ILE A 255 -6.95 -0.94 11.00
C ILE A 255 -7.68 -1.88 10.03
N SER A 256 -7.28 -3.15 10.00
CA SER A 256 -8.02 -4.21 9.29
C SER A 256 -9.44 -4.31 9.85
N GLY A 257 -10.43 -4.41 8.97
CA GLY A 257 -11.86 -4.42 9.29
C GLY A 257 -12.47 -3.02 9.26
N GLY A 258 -11.64 -1.98 9.15
CA GLY A 258 -12.08 -0.59 9.15
C GLY A 258 -12.93 -0.22 7.94
N GLU A 259 -12.56 -0.73 6.76
CA GLU A 259 -13.31 -0.46 5.52
C GLU A 259 -14.72 -1.05 5.56
N ILE A 260 -14.85 -2.29 6.07
CA ILE A 260 -16.13 -3.01 6.15
C ILE A 260 -17.03 -2.50 7.28
N MET A 261 -16.49 -1.82 8.29
CA MET A 261 -17.27 -1.29 9.41
C MET A 261 -18.32 -0.26 8.98
N GLY A 262 -18.07 0.47 7.89
CA GLY A 262 -18.99 1.44 7.33
C GLY A 262 -19.96 0.87 6.28
N ILE A 263 -19.91 -0.42 6.01
CA ILE A 263 -20.68 -1.12 4.97
C ILE A 263 -21.70 -2.02 5.66
N LYS A 264 -22.91 -2.11 5.11
CA LYS A 264 -23.97 -3.00 5.59
C LYS A 264 -23.96 -4.29 4.78
N GLY A 265 -24.07 -5.43 5.46
CA GLY A 265 -24.18 -6.75 4.84
C GLY A 265 -23.60 -7.82 5.74
N ASP A 266 -24.05 -9.05 5.54
CA ASP A 266 -23.66 -10.19 6.40
C ASP A 266 -22.42 -10.93 5.88
N SER A 267 -22.07 -10.73 4.61
CA SER A 267 -21.01 -11.46 3.90
C SER A 267 -19.77 -10.60 3.62
N LEU A 268 -19.33 -9.83 4.62
CA LEU A 268 -18.18 -8.92 4.53
C LEU A 268 -16.96 -9.57 5.20
N VAL A 269 -15.86 -9.71 4.47
CA VAL A 269 -14.62 -10.35 4.98
C VAL A 269 -13.46 -9.37 4.94
N SER A 270 -12.68 -9.33 6.01
CA SER A 270 -11.43 -8.59 6.09
C SER A 270 -10.26 -9.53 6.36
N VAL A 271 -9.16 -9.30 5.65
CA VAL A 271 -7.91 -10.03 5.79
C VAL A 271 -6.75 -9.05 5.79
N SER A 272 -5.80 -9.27 6.70
CA SER A 272 -4.58 -8.49 6.75
C SER A 272 -3.35 -9.36 6.92
N GLY A 273 -2.23 -8.92 6.35
CA GLY A 273 -0.99 -9.67 6.33
C GLY A 273 -0.75 -10.32 4.96
N VAL A 274 0.51 -10.32 4.54
CA VAL A 274 0.88 -10.71 3.17
C VAL A 274 0.55 -12.16 2.84
N TYR A 275 0.80 -13.09 3.77
CA TYR A 275 0.56 -14.52 3.55
C TYR A 275 -0.92 -14.85 3.54
N ASP A 276 -1.69 -14.31 4.48
CA ASP A 276 -3.14 -14.52 4.54
C ASP A 276 -3.84 -13.88 3.35
N THR A 277 -3.38 -12.71 2.89
CA THR A 277 -3.88 -12.07 1.67
C THR A 277 -3.58 -12.89 0.41
N ILE A 278 -2.39 -13.49 0.29
CA ILE A 278 -2.08 -14.39 -0.85
C ILE A 278 -2.97 -15.63 -0.79
N LYS A 279 -3.13 -16.22 0.39
CA LYS A 279 -3.92 -17.44 0.59
C LYS A 279 -5.39 -17.23 0.20
N ILE A 280 -6.03 -16.18 0.74
CA ILE A 280 -7.44 -15.92 0.47
C ILE A 280 -7.68 -15.56 -1.01
N LEU A 281 -6.78 -14.80 -1.65
CA LEU A 281 -6.87 -14.54 -3.09
C LEU A 281 -6.74 -15.83 -3.91
N SER A 282 -5.85 -16.74 -3.52
CA SER A 282 -5.74 -18.06 -4.17
C SER A 282 -7.02 -18.89 -4.01
N ASP A 283 -7.67 -18.83 -2.84
CA ASP A 283 -8.93 -19.53 -2.59
C ASP A 283 -10.10 -18.89 -3.34
N VAL A 284 -10.09 -17.56 -3.56
CA VAL A 284 -11.04 -16.86 -4.46
C VAL A 284 -10.83 -17.30 -5.91
N GLU A 285 -9.59 -17.28 -6.42
CA GLU A 285 -9.27 -17.69 -7.80
C GLU A 285 -9.66 -19.15 -8.06
N SER A 286 -9.45 -20.02 -7.06
CA SER A 286 -9.84 -21.43 -7.11
C SER A 286 -11.33 -21.68 -6.86
N ARG A 287 -12.14 -20.63 -6.67
CA ARG A 287 -13.59 -20.69 -6.37
C ARG A 287 -13.95 -21.55 -5.14
N LYS A 288 -13.05 -21.62 -4.15
CA LYS A 288 -13.29 -22.35 -2.90
C LYS A 288 -14.16 -21.56 -1.92
N LEU A 289 -14.04 -20.24 -1.96
CA LEU A 289 -14.84 -19.35 -1.12
C LEU A 289 -16.16 -19.04 -1.82
N LYS A 290 -17.26 -19.17 -1.07
CA LYS A 290 -18.62 -18.85 -1.49
C LYS A 290 -19.21 -17.85 -0.51
N ASN A 291 -20.24 -17.13 -0.93
CA ASN A 291 -21.01 -16.21 -0.08
C ASN A 291 -20.13 -15.13 0.59
N ILE A 292 -19.27 -14.49 -0.21
CA ILE A 292 -18.54 -13.29 0.21
C ILE A 292 -18.94 -12.19 -0.76
N ASP A 293 -19.54 -11.13 -0.24
CA ASP A 293 -19.98 -9.99 -1.02
C ASP A 293 -18.83 -9.02 -1.25
N TYR A 294 -18.08 -8.74 -0.20
CA TYR A 294 -16.99 -7.77 -0.21
C TYR A 294 -15.79 -8.28 0.57
N LEU A 295 -14.61 -8.13 -0.01
CA LEU A 295 -13.35 -8.58 0.52
C LEU A 295 -12.38 -7.41 0.67
N GLU A 296 -12.16 -6.97 1.91
CA GLU A 296 -11.11 -6.03 2.27
C GLU A 296 -9.79 -6.79 2.45
N CYS A 297 -8.81 -6.51 1.59
CA CYS A 297 -7.47 -7.10 1.67
C CYS A 297 -6.42 -6.03 1.98
N LEU A 298 -5.58 -6.29 2.99
CA LEU A 298 -4.47 -5.43 3.39
C LEU A 298 -3.17 -6.23 3.53
N ILE A 299 -2.05 -5.69 3.04
CA ILE A 299 -0.77 -6.44 3.08
C ILE A 299 -0.07 -6.36 4.43
N CYS A 300 -0.23 -5.24 5.14
CA CYS A 300 0.38 -5.06 6.45
C CYS A 300 -0.50 -5.73 7.51
N PRO A 301 0.08 -6.46 8.46
CA PRO A 301 -0.69 -7.13 9.50
C PRO A 301 -1.35 -6.10 10.43
N ASP A 302 -2.58 -6.38 10.87
CA ASP A 302 -3.50 -5.46 11.55
C ASP A 302 -3.94 -4.23 10.73
N GLY A 303 -3.62 -4.21 9.43
CA GLY A 303 -3.97 -3.13 8.51
C GLY A 303 -2.89 -2.06 8.39
N CYS A 304 -3.28 -0.83 8.02
CA CYS A 304 -2.32 0.23 7.70
C CYS A 304 -1.49 0.70 8.90
N ILE A 305 -1.95 0.47 10.14
CA ILE A 305 -1.17 0.70 11.37
C ILE A 305 0.10 -0.17 11.46
N GLY A 306 0.14 -1.32 10.79
CA GLY A 306 1.32 -2.17 10.66
C GLY A 306 2.23 -1.78 9.49
N GLY A 307 1.97 -0.62 8.85
CA GLY A 307 2.74 -0.13 7.72
C GLY A 307 4.21 0.16 8.06
N PRO A 308 5.15 0.04 7.12
CA PRO A 308 6.58 0.16 7.42
C PRO A 308 7.04 1.61 7.68
N LEU A 309 6.17 2.61 7.50
CA LEU A 309 6.45 4.02 7.81
C LEU A 309 5.77 4.51 9.09
N THR A 310 5.27 3.60 9.93
CA THR A 310 4.77 3.93 11.27
C THR A 310 5.91 3.98 12.30
N VAL A 311 5.61 4.53 13.47
CA VAL A 311 6.58 4.67 14.57
C VAL A 311 6.15 3.89 15.81
N GLU A 312 4.87 3.98 16.18
CA GLU A 312 4.32 3.31 17.35
C GLU A 312 4.25 1.79 17.15
N ASN A 313 4.34 1.04 18.24
CA ASN A 313 4.08 -0.38 18.24
C ASN A 313 2.65 -0.66 17.72
N ARG A 314 2.53 -1.54 16.71
CA ARG A 314 1.24 -1.81 16.06
C ARG A 314 0.12 -2.23 17.02
N PHE A 315 0.41 -2.94 18.10
CA PHE A 315 -0.60 -3.42 19.04
C PHE A 315 -1.13 -2.26 19.90
N LEU A 316 -0.23 -1.36 20.34
CA LEU A 316 -0.60 -0.14 21.05
C LEU A 316 -1.35 0.83 20.13
N ALA A 317 -0.89 0.96 18.88
CA ALA A 317 -1.55 1.75 17.87
C ALA A 317 -2.98 1.25 17.60
N LYS A 318 -3.17 -0.08 17.47
CA LYS A 318 -4.48 -0.72 17.33
C LYS A 318 -5.39 -0.41 18.51
N SER A 319 -4.88 -0.57 19.74
CA SER A 319 -5.63 -0.25 20.96
C SER A 319 -6.08 1.22 20.98
N THR A 320 -5.20 2.13 20.57
CA THR A 320 -5.50 3.56 20.46
C THR A 320 -6.61 3.83 19.44
N ILE A 321 -6.52 3.24 18.24
CA ILE A 321 -7.59 3.36 17.23
C ILE A 321 -8.91 2.83 17.76
N LEU A 322 -8.94 1.65 18.39
CA LEU A 322 -10.17 1.09 18.95
C LEU A 322 -10.78 1.99 20.04
N ASN A 323 -9.96 2.65 20.86
CA ASN A 323 -10.42 3.63 21.83
C ASN A 323 -11.03 4.86 21.15
N LEU A 324 -10.40 5.37 20.09
CA LEU A 324 -10.91 6.49 19.32
C LEU A 324 -12.23 6.11 18.61
N ILE A 325 -12.35 4.93 18.02
CA ILE A 325 -13.60 4.45 17.41
C ILE A 325 -14.73 4.49 18.45
N ARG A 326 -14.50 3.97 19.66
CA ARG A 326 -15.48 4.01 20.75
C ARG A 326 -15.84 5.43 21.17
N LYS A 327 -14.85 6.33 21.24
CA LYS A 327 -15.05 7.73 21.64
C LYS A 327 -15.83 8.55 20.61
N PHE A 328 -15.53 8.39 19.32
CA PHE A 328 -16.14 9.16 18.23
C PHE A 328 -17.44 8.56 17.70
N GLY A 329 -17.71 7.29 18.05
CA GLY A 329 -18.95 6.57 17.74
C GLY A 329 -19.07 6.10 16.29
N GLY A 330 -19.95 5.13 16.04
CA GLY A 330 -20.13 4.52 14.71
C GLY A 330 -21.11 5.23 13.78
N LYS A 331 -21.54 6.46 14.08
CA LYS A 331 -22.48 7.20 13.21
C LYS A 331 -21.68 8.09 12.26
N SER A 332 -21.81 7.85 10.96
CA SER A 332 -21.15 8.68 9.95
C SER A 332 -21.54 10.15 10.10
N ARG A 333 -20.55 11.04 9.88
CA ARG A 333 -20.72 12.50 9.92
C ARG A 333 -20.84 13.11 8.53
N VAL A 334 -20.71 12.29 7.49
CA VAL A 334 -20.82 12.73 6.10
C VAL A 334 -22.29 12.75 5.68
N ASP A 335 -22.68 13.77 4.92
CA ASP A 335 -24.00 13.83 4.29
C ASP A 335 -24.15 12.77 3.19
N THR A 336 -24.98 11.76 3.45
CA THR A 336 -25.29 10.68 2.51
C THR A 336 -25.89 11.21 1.20
N ASN A 337 -26.68 12.29 1.23
CA ASN A 337 -27.28 12.86 0.01
C ASN A 337 -26.20 13.47 -0.89
N TYR A 338 -25.26 14.20 -0.30
CA TYR A 338 -24.10 14.71 -1.03
C TYR A 338 -23.28 13.58 -1.67
N VAL A 339 -22.99 12.51 -0.92
CA VAL A 339 -22.27 11.34 -1.46
C VAL A 339 -23.05 10.68 -2.59
N GLN A 340 -24.37 10.54 -2.46
CA GLN A 340 -25.22 10.00 -3.52
C GLN A 340 -25.12 10.83 -4.79
N GLN A 341 -25.21 12.16 -4.70
CA GLN A 341 -25.08 13.04 -5.88
C GLN A 341 -23.72 12.88 -6.56
N LEU A 342 -22.64 12.74 -5.79
CA LEU A 342 -21.31 12.48 -6.33
C LEU A 342 -21.21 11.11 -7.00
N TYR A 343 -21.83 10.09 -6.40
CA TYR A 343 -21.88 8.73 -6.96
C TYR A 343 -22.60 8.70 -8.31
N GLU A 344 -23.76 9.36 -8.45
CA GLU A 344 -24.46 9.46 -9.74
C GLU A 344 -23.63 10.17 -10.82
N LYS A 345 -22.76 11.09 -10.42
CA LYS A 345 -21.85 11.82 -11.31
C LYS A 345 -20.57 11.03 -11.64
N ASN A 346 -20.50 9.73 -11.31
CA ASN A 346 -19.32 8.88 -11.46
C ASN A 346 -18.06 9.46 -10.80
N PHE A 347 -18.22 10.26 -9.72
CA PHE A 347 -17.09 10.97 -9.12
C PHE A 347 -16.04 10.03 -8.51
N PHE A 348 -16.51 8.90 -7.98
CA PHE A 348 -15.73 7.87 -7.30
C PHE A 348 -15.08 6.87 -8.26
N SER A 349 -15.54 6.80 -9.52
CA SER A 349 -15.13 5.76 -10.46
C SER A 349 -13.70 5.96 -10.96
N PHE A 350 -13.05 4.86 -11.35
CA PHE A 350 -11.78 4.93 -12.10
C PHE A 350 -11.95 5.66 -13.42
N GLU A 351 -10.90 6.35 -13.88
CA GLU A 351 -10.85 6.93 -15.23
C GLU A 351 -10.53 5.88 -16.29
N ARG A 352 -9.75 4.85 -15.92
CA ARG A 352 -9.42 3.70 -16.76
C ARG A 352 -9.36 2.41 -15.96
N ASP A 353 -9.56 1.28 -16.65
CA ASP A 353 -9.50 -0.03 -16.03
C ASP A 353 -8.09 -0.45 -15.63
N ILE A 354 -8.02 -1.14 -14.48
CA ILE A 354 -6.82 -1.84 -14.05
C ILE A 354 -6.60 -2.99 -15.02
N LYS A 355 -5.39 -3.06 -15.58
CA LYS A 355 -4.99 -4.14 -16.49
C LYS A 355 -4.20 -5.21 -15.74
N PRO A 356 -4.35 -6.50 -16.06
CA PRO A 356 -3.45 -7.52 -15.57
C PRO A 356 -2.00 -7.26 -16.02
N ARG A 357 -1.04 -7.61 -15.16
CA ARG A 357 0.39 -7.42 -15.41
C ARG A 357 1.16 -8.64 -14.87
N PRO A 358 0.96 -9.85 -15.41
CA PRO A 358 1.67 -11.03 -14.94
C PRO A 358 3.20 -10.87 -15.04
N PHE A 359 3.95 -11.73 -14.34
CA PHE A 359 5.40 -11.74 -14.49
C PHE A 359 5.80 -12.07 -15.94
N PRO A 360 6.91 -11.52 -16.44
CA PRO A 360 7.37 -11.82 -17.79
C PRO A 360 7.67 -13.31 -17.99
N PRO A 361 7.38 -13.87 -19.17
CA PRO A 361 7.71 -15.25 -19.49
C PRO A 361 9.22 -15.49 -19.42
N LEU A 362 9.61 -16.77 -19.38
CA LEU A 362 11.03 -17.18 -19.43
C LEU A 362 11.74 -16.76 -20.72
N ASP A 363 10.97 -16.58 -21.79
CA ASP A 363 11.41 -16.08 -23.09
C ASP A 363 10.24 -15.37 -23.80
N PRO A 364 10.47 -14.30 -24.58
CA PRO A 364 9.45 -13.73 -25.45
C PRO A 364 8.92 -14.71 -26.50
N ASN A 365 9.77 -15.63 -26.99
CA ASN A 365 9.35 -16.67 -27.92
C ASN A 365 8.72 -17.84 -27.15
N LYS A 366 7.46 -18.19 -27.49
CA LYS A 366 6.72 -19.26 -26.80
C LYS A 366 7.43 -20.62 -26.84
N ASN A 367 8.04 -21.00 -27.96
CA ASN A 367 8.72 -22.28 -28.10
C ASN A 367 9.98 -22.32 -27.22
N GLU A 368 10.74 -21.23 -27.18
CA GLU A 368 11.92 -21.11 -26.30
C GLU A 368 11.51 -21.05 -24.82
N ALA A 369 10.40 -20.38 -24.48
CA ALA A 369 9.87 -20.37 -23.13
C ALA A 369 9.50 -21.79 -22.64
N ILE A 370 8.88 -22.61 -23.50
CA ILE A 370 8.57 -24.02 -23.19
C ILE A 370 9.86 -24.84 -23.01
N LYS A 371 10.87 -24.64 -23.86
CA LYS A 371 12.18 -25.32 -23.71
C LYS A 371 12.85 -24.93 -22.38
N LYS A 372 12.87 -23.63 -22.04
CA LYS A 372 13.41 -23.14 -20.76
C LYS A 372 12.63 -23.66 -19.57
N LEU A 373 11.30 -23.79 -19.66
CA LEU A 373 10.48 -24.38 -18.60
C LEU A 373 10.85 -25.84 -18.35
N LYS A 374 10.93 -26.66 -19.40
CA LYS A 374 11.38 -28.07 -19.29
C LYS A 374 12.80 -28.16 -18.72
N LYS A 375 13.71 -27.25 -19.10
CA LYS A 375 15.07 -27.17 -18.53
C LYS A 375 15.03 -26.79 -17.05
N LYS A 376 14.20 -25.84 -16.64
CA LYS A 376 14.00 -25.42 -15.24
C LYS A 376 13.55 -26.61 -14.39
N GLU A 377 12.57 -27.38 -14.85
CA GLU A 377 12.08 -28.58 -14.16
C GLU A 377 13.17 -29.65 -14.00
N LYS A 378 13.98 -29.89 -15.04
CA LYS A 378 15.12 -30.82 -14.96
C LYS A 378 16.15 -30.37 -13.92
N ILE A 379 16.53 -29.09 -13.92
CA ILE A 379 17.45 -28.52 -12.93
C ILE A 379 16.85 -28.62 -11.52
N LEU A 380 15.57 -28.29 -11.37
CA LEU A 380 14.92 -28.32 -10.06
C LEU A 380 14.98 -29.71 -9.41
N LYS A 381 14.87 -30.78 -10.20
CA LYS A 381 14.98 -32.17 -9.72
C LYS A 381 16.38 -32.54 -9.20
N THR A 382 17.43 -31.84 -9.64
CA THR A 382 18.80 -32.07 -9.14
C THR A 382 19.11 -31.22 -7.91
N LEU A 383 18.34 -30.18 -7.64
CA LEU A 383 18.53 -29.31 -6.48
C LEU A 383 17.98 -29.97 -5.20
N PRO A 384 18.56 -29.65 -4.03
CA PRO A 384 18.22 -30.32 -2.77
C PRO A 384 16.83 -29.95 -2.20
N GLY A 385 16.16 -28.93 -2.73
CA GLY A 385 14.83 -28.50 -2.25
C GLY A 385 14.81 -27.85 -0.85
N ILE A 386 15.96 -27.66 -0.20
CA ILE A 386 16.10 -27.15 1.17
C ILE A 386 15.68 -25.67 1.30
N ASN A 387 15.67 -24.92 0.18
CA ASN A 387 15.34 -23.49 0.17
C ASN A 387 16.17 -22.67 1.17
N CYS A 388 17.46 -22.96 1.30
CA CYS A 388 18.37 -22.29 2.24
C CYS A 388 18.65 -20.82 1.87
N GLY A 389 18.73 -20.52 0.57
CA GLY A 389 19.03 -19.20 0.04
C GLY A 389 20.52 -18.84 -0.08
N VAL A 390 21.42 -19.79 0.18
CA VAL A 390 22.88 -19.56 0.19
C VAL A 390 23.42 -19.15 -1.18
N CYS A 391 22.84 -19.64 -2.27
CA CYS A 391 23.24 -19.25 -3.63
C CYS A 391 22.87 -17.80 -3.98
N GLY A 392 22.06 -17.12 -3.17
CA GLY A 392 21.55 -15.77 -3.42
C GLY A 392 20.21 -15.72 -4.16
N SER A 393 19.54 -16.86 -4.32
CA SER A 393 18.14 -16.95 -4.75
C SER A 393 17.28 -17.38 -3.56
N PRO A 394 16.02 -16.95 -3.44
CA PRO A 394 15.20 -17.19 -2.25
C PRO A 394 14.93 -18.67 -1.98
N ASP A 395 14.80 -19.48 -3.03
CA ASP A 395 14.55 -20.93 -2.96
C ASP A 395 15.09 -21.65 -4.21
N CYS A 396 15.05 -22.99 -4.19
CA CYS A 396 15.57 -23.82 -5.27
C CYS A 396 14.81 -23.63 -6.59
N GLU A 397 13.49 -23.41 -6.53
CA GLU A 397 12.69 -23.15 -7.72
C GLU A 397 13.11 -21.85 -8.42
N THR A 398 13.31 -20.80 -7.62
CA THR A 398 13.76 -19.51 -8.10
C THR A 398 15.19 -19.59 -8.62
N PHE A 399 16.07 -20.32 -7.95
CA PHE A 399 17.43 -20.56 -8.44
C PHE A 399 17.44 -21.28 -9.80
N ALA A 400 16.62 -22.32 -9.97
CA ALA A 400 16.47 -22.98 -11.26
C ALA A 400 15.94 -22.03 -12.36
N GLU A 401 15.04 -21.11 -12.00
CA GLU A 401 14.57 -20.07 -12.91
C GLU A 401 15.70 -19.11 -13.33
N ASP A 402 16.49 -18.62 -12.36
CA ASP A 402 17.60 -17.70 -12.62
C ASP A 402 18.66 -18.35 -13.53
N LEU A 403 18.92 -19.66 -13.37
CA LEU A 403 19.82 -20.45 -14.22
C LEU A 403 19.34 -20.53 -15.67
N VAL A 404 18.05 -20.78 -15.92
CA VAL A 404 17.53 -20.88 -17.29
C VAL A 404 17.37 -19.53 -17.98
N ARG A 405 17.23 -18.45 -17.20
CA ARG A 405 17.29 -17.07 -17.71
C ARG A 405 18.72 -16.63 -18.05
N ASN A 406 19.73 -17.44 -17.73
CA ASN A 406 21.15 -17.16 -17.94
C ASN A 406 21.57 -15.81 -17.35
N GLU A 407 21.08 -15.48 -16.15
CA GLU A 407 21.53 -14.27 -15.49
C GLU A 407 23.03 -14.40 -15.15
N GLN A 408 23.88 -13.67 -15.89
CA GLN A 408 25.29 -13.44 -15.57
C GLN A 408 26.16 -14.72 -15.43
N GLY A 409 25.93 -15.75 -16.25
CA GLY A 409 26.76 -16.95 -16.25
C GLY A 409 26.63 -17.83 -15.00
N LEU A 410 25.49 -17.73 -14.29
CA LEU A 410 25.13 -18.63 -13.20
C LEU A 410 25.22 -20.10 -13.65
N THR A 411 25.93 -20.91 -12.87
CA THR A 411 26.00 -22.37 -13.04
C THR A 411 25.40 -23.08 -11.83
N VAL A 412 25.04 -24.35 -12.03
CA VAL A 412 24.49 -25.22 -10.96
C VAL A 412 25.47 -25.35 -9.79
N GLY A 413 26.79 -25.26 -10.05
CA GLY A 413 27.84 -25.33 -9.03
C GLY A 413 27.80 -24.23 -7.96
N ARG A 414 27.03 -23.14 -8.19
CA ARG A 414 26.76 -22.13 -7.15
C ARG A 414 25.88 -22.67 -6.01
N CYS A 415 25.26 -23.85 -6.20
CA CYS A 415 24.62 -24.57 -5.11
C CYS A 415 25.68 -25.27 -4.24
N VAL A 416 25.87 -24.77 -3.01
CA VAL A 416 26.86 -25.32 -2.06
C VAL A 416 26.66 -26.80 -1.72
N PHE A 417 25.45 -27.33 -1.93
CA PHE A 417 25.13 -28.75 -1.67
C PHE A 417 25.44 -29.67 -2.86
N LEU A 418 25.63 -29.12 -4.06
CA LEU A 418 25.99 -29.91 -5.24
C LEU A 418 27.49 -29.86 -5.54
N GLY A 419 28.20 -28.83 -5.03
CA GLY A 419 29.63 -28.63 -5.26
C GLY A 419 29.96 -28.37 -6.73
N GLU A 420 31.24 -28.11 -7.03
CA GLU A 420 31.75 -28.09 -8.41
C GLU A 420 31.88 -29.51 -9.01
N SER A 421 31.65 -30.56 -8.20
CA SER A 421 32.02 -31.94 -8.49
C SER A 421 30.93 -32.81 -9.15
N ASN A 422 29.78 -32.23 -9.51
CA ASN A 422 28.64 -32.95 -10.12
C ASN A 422 28.27 -32.41 -11.51
N LEU A 423 29.22 -31.82 -12.24
CA LEU A 423 29.06 -31.36 -13.62
C LEU A 423 29.74 -32.30 -14.62
#